data_AF-A0A5N3P4I6-F1
#
_entry.id   AF-A0A5N3P4I6-F1
#
_cell.length_a   1.000
_cell.length_b   1.000
_cell.length_c   1.000
_cell.angle_alpha   90.00
_cell.angle_beta   90.00
_cell.angle_gamma   90.00
#
_symmetry.space_group_name_H-M   'P 1'
#
loop_
_entity.id
_entity.type
_entity.pdbx_description
1 polymer ?
#
loop_
_entity_poly.entity_id
_entity_poly.type
_entity_poly.pdbx_seq_one_letter_code
_entity_poly.pdbx_strand_id
1 'polypeptide(L)'
;MRAVDGAVSGDVERQLGTIAGDADYLIVSAGGNDGLPNISLLREAARSVAEVMGKLTAVYEDFAARYGEMVSAIMEQRLPVALCTIYDGRFPDPRE
;
A
#
# COMPACT_ATOMS: atom_id res chain seq x y z
N MET A 1 17.67 -8.64 4.22
CA MET A 1 16.71 -7.73 3.53
C MET A 1 15.79 -8.58 2.65
N ARG A 2 14.46 -8.41 2.72
CA ARG A 2 13.45 -9.20 1.98
C ARG A 2 12.54 -8.38 1.05
N ALA A 3 12.81 -7.08 0.93
CA ALA A 3 12.05 -6.20 0.04
C ALA A 3 12.22 -6.63 -1.43
N VAL A 4 11.12 -6.57 -2.19
CA VAL A 4 11.05 -6.94 -3.60
C VAL A 4 10.52 -5.75 -4.38
N ASP A 5 11.12 -5.46 -5.54
CA ASP A 5 10.66 -4.40 -6.42
C ASP A 5 9.20 -4.62 -6.84
N GLY A 6 8.42 -3.55 -6.90
CA GLY A 6 7.00 -3.59 -7.24
C GLY A 6 6.09 -4.26 -6.21
N ALA A 7 6.58 -4.72 -5.05
CA ALA A 7 5.76 -5.36 -4.03
C ALA A 7 4.65 -4.44 -3.51
N VAL A 8 3.46 -5.00 -3.32
CA VAL A 8 2.29 -4.31 -2.72
C VAL A 8 2.09 -4.75 -1.27
N SER A 9 1.18 -4.11 -0.54
CA SER A 9 0.90 -4.46 0.87
C SER A 9 0.58 -5.96 1.07
N GLY A 10 -0.15 -6.56 0.13
CA GLY A 10 -0.48 -8.00 0.15
C GLY A 10 0.73 -8.95 -0.03
N ASP A 11 1.86 -8.49 -0.56
CA ASP A 11 3.06 -9.32 -0.68
C ASP A 11 3.82 -9.45 0.64
N VAL A 12 3.61 -8.51 1.56
CA VAL A 12 4.40 -8.41 2.80
C VAL A 12 4.19 -9.63 3.68
N GLU A 13 2.97 -10.16 3.78
CA GLU A 13 2.68 -11.37 4.57
C GLU A 13 3.60 -12.55 4.15
N ARG A 14 3.71 -12.80 2.86
CA ARG A 14 4.60 -13.83 2.31
C ARG A 14 6.07 -13.51 2.62
N GLN A 15 6.48 -12.24 2.58
CA GLN A 15 7.85 -11.84 2.91
C GLN A 15 8.16 -12.07 4.40
N LEU A 16 7.19 -11.82 5.29
CA LEU A 16 7.33 -12.05 6.74
C LEU A 16 7.65 -13.51 7.05
N GLY A 17 6.99 -14.46 6.36
CA GLY A 17 7.24 -15.89 6.52
C GLY A 17 8.67 -16.35 6.16
N THR A 18 9.50 -15.46 5.60
CA THR A 18 10.89 -15.75 5.21
C THR A 18 11.93 -14.95 6.01
N ILE A 19 11.48 -14.26 7.07
CA ILE A 19 12.35 -13.52 7.99
C ILE A 19 13.22 -14.51 8.78
N ALA A 20 14.47 -14.13 9.03
CA ALA A 20 15.37 -14.92 9.85
C ALA A 20 14.89 -14.88 11.32
N GLY A 21 14.85 -16.05 11.98
CA GLY A 21 14.29 -16.18 13.33
C GLY A 21 15.05 -15.43 14.44
N ASP A 22 16.20 -14.83 14.12
CA ASP A 22 17.05 -14.04 15.00
C ASP A 22 16.93 -12.52 14.77
N ALA A 23 15.90 -12.06 14.04
CA ALA A 23 15.67 -10.64 13.83
C ALA A 23 15.20 -9.94 15.12
N ASP A 24 15.88 -8.85 15.49
CA ASP A 24 15.51 -8.04 16.66
C ASP A 24 14.49 -6.92 16.34
N TYR A 25 14.45 -6.45 15.09
CA TYR A 25 13.63 -5.32 14.65
C TYR A 25 13.07 -5.55 13.26
N LEU A 26 11.90 -4.97 13.00
CA LEU A 26 11.30 -4.94 11.67
C LEU A 26 11.15 -3.50 11.17
N ILE A 27 11.58 -3.27 9.94
CA ILE A 27 11.34 -2.01 9.23
C ILE A 27 10.51 -2.34 8.00
N VAL A 28 9.33 -1.76 7.88
CA VAL A 28 8.41 -2.00 6.75
C VAL A 28 8.15 -0.69 6.02
N SER A 29 8.37 -0.70 4.71
CA SER A 29 7.97 0.37 3.80
C SER A 29 7.21 -0.26 2.64
N ALA A 30 5.89 -0.10 2.66
CA ALA A 30 4.97 -0.71 1.70
C ALA A 30 3.71 0.17 1.56
N GLY A 31 2.92 -0.08 0.52
CA GLY A 31 1.68 0.65 0.24
C GLY A 31 1.72 1.55 -0.99
N GLY A 32 2.91 2.05 -1.38
CA GLY A 32 3.03 2.95 -2.53
C GLY A 32 2.66 2.30 -3.87
N ASN A 33 3.02 1.03 -4.05
CA ASN A 33 2.73 0.32 -5.30
C ASN A 33 1.25 -0.08 -5.43
N ASP A 34 0.51 -0.13 -4.31
CA ASP A 34 -0.91 -0.49 -4.28
C ASP A 34 -1.79 0.50 -5.06
N GLY A 35 -1.33 1.74 -5.22
CA GLY A 35 -2.03 2.77 -6.00
C GLY A 35 -1.82 2.66 -7.51
N LEU A 36 -0.74 2.01 -7.97
CA LEU A 36 -0.37 1.98 -9.39
C LEU A 36 -1.46 1.40 -10.32
N PRO A 37 -2.16 0.30 -9.97
CA PRO A 37 -3.23 -0.25 -10.81
C PRO A 37 -4.39 0.72 -11.01
N ASN A 38 -4.60 1.65 -10.08
CA ASN A 38 -5.73 2.58 -10.09
C ASN A 38 -5.39 3.92 -10.77
N ILE A 39 -4.17 4.10 -11.29
CA ILE A 39 -3.75 5.38 -11.89
C ILE A 39 -4.58 5.77 -13.12
N SER A 40 -5.17 4.80 -13.82
CA SER A 40 -6.06 5.04 -14.97
C SER A 40 -7.32 5.79 -14.58
N LEU A 41 -7.78 5.64 -13.32
CA LEU A 41 -8.96 6.32 -12.80
C LEU A 41 -8.87 7.85 -12.95
N LEU A 42 -7.66 8.39 -12.83
CA LEU A 42 -7.39 9.83 -12.96
C LEU A 42 -7.66 10.37 -14.38
N ARG A 43 -7.75 9.48 -15.39
CA ARG A 43 -7.97 9.84 -16.79
C ARG A 43 -9.37 9.45 -17.29
N GLU A 44 -10.17 8.80 -16.46
CA GLU A 44 -11.51 8.35 -16.84
C GLU A 44 -12.50 9.52 -16.93
N ALA A 45 -13.34 9.50 -17.96
CA ALA A 45 -14.50 10.38 -18.01
C ALA A 45 -15.52 9.95 -16.93
N ALA A 46 -16.16 10.94 -16.30
CA ALA A 46 -17.22 10.72 -15.32
C ALA A 46 -18.43 11.59 -15.64
N ARG A 47 -19.63 11.07 -15.35
CA ARG A 47 -20.91 11.75 -15.59
C ARG A 47 -21.27 12.73 -14.48
N SER A 48 -20.65 12.58 -13.31
CA SER A 48 -20.87 13.45 -12.15
C SER A 48 -19.73 13.36 -11.14
N VAL A 49 -19.64 14.34 -10.23
CA VAL A 49 -18.74 14.29 -9.08
C VAL A 49 -19.07 13.11 -8.16
N ALA A 50 -20.35 12.78 -7.98
CA ALA A 50 -20.77 11.64 -7.17
C ALA A 50 -20.20 10.30 -7.70
N GLU A 51 -20.14 10.13 -9.02
CA GLU A 51 -19.50 8.97 -9.65
C GLU A 51 -18.00 8.91 -9.34
N VAL A 52 -17.30 10.05 -9.45
CA VAL A 52 -15.86 10.13 -9.12
C VAL A 52 -15.61 9.77 -7.66
N MET A 53 -16.38 10.36 -6.74
CA MET A 53 -16.25 10.08 -5.31
C MET A 53 -16.51 8.61 -5.00
N GLY A 54 -17.53 7.99 -5.61
CA GLY A 54 -17.80 6.57 -5.44
C GLY A 54 -16.64 5.67 -5.90
N LYS A 55 -16.03 5.97 -7.05
CA LYS A 55 -14.85 5.23 -7.52
C LYS A 55 -13.64 5.41 -6.60
N LEU A 56 -13.39 6.63 -6.12
CA LEU A 56 -12.30 6.90 -5.17
C LEU A 56 -12.51 6.21 -3.82
N THR A 57 -13.75 6.18 -3.33
CA THR A 57 -14.09 5.45 -2.09
C THR A 57 -13.81 3.97 -2.24
N ALA A 58 -14.18 3.34 -3.35
CA ALA A 58 -13.90 1.91 -3.58
C ALA A 58 -12.38 1.63 -3.57
N VAL A 59 -11.59 2.47 -4.24
CA VAL A 59 -10.12 2.35 -4.22
C VAL A 59 -9.55 2.51 -2.81
N TYR A 60 -10.06 3.48 -2.05
CA TYR A 60 -9.64 3.72 -0.67
C TYR A 60 -10.00 2.54 0.25
N GLU A 61 -11.22 2.01 0.16
CA GLU A 61 -11.69 0.89 0.99
C GLU A 61 -10.87 -0.38 0.72
N ASP A 62 -10.63 -0.70 -0.55
CA ASP A 62 -9.78 -1.83 -0.95
C ASP A 62 -8.34 -1.69 -0.41
N PHE A 63 -7.76 -0.49 -0.49
CA PHE A 63 -6.44 -0.22 0.05
C PHE A 63 -6.43 -0.34 1.58
N ALA A 64 -7.40 0.28 2.27
CA ALA A 64 -7.48 0.27 3.72
C ALA A 64 -7.63 -1.15 4.28
N ALA A 65 -8.42 -2.00 3.62
CA ALA A 65 -8.58 -3.41 3.99
C ALA A 65 -7.25 -4.17 3.90
N ARG A 66 -6.59 -4.14 2.72
CA ARG A 66 -5.31 -4.84 2.50
C ARG A 66 -4.19 -4.31 3.38
N TYR A 67 -4.12 -3.00 3.57
CA TYR A 67 -3.11 -2.38 4.44
C TYR A 67 -3.34 -2.79 5.90
N GLY A 68 -4.60 -2.89 6.34
CA GLY A 68 -4.97 -3.40 7.66
C GLY A 68 -4.58 -4.86 7.88
N GLU A 69 -4.79 -5.72 6.87
CA GLU A 69 -4.32 -7.12 6.88
C GLU A 69 -2.80 -7.20 7.02
N MET A 70 -2.07 -6.41 6.22
CA MET A 70 -0.61 -6.31 6.30
C MET A 70 -0.15 -5.89 7.71
N VAL A 71 -0.73 -4.83 8.27
CA VAL A 71 -0.39 -4.37 9.62
C VAL A 71 -0.67 -5.46 10.65
N SER A 72 -1.77 -6.19 10.52
CA SER A 72 -2.10 -7.30 11.43
C SER A 72 -1.04 -8.40 11.37
N ALA A 73 -0.64 -8.83 10.16
CA ALA A 73 0.41 -9.84 9.97
C ALA A 73 1.78 -9.38 10.51
N ILE A 74 2.10 -8.09 10.39
CA ILE A 74 3.31 -7.49 10.96
C ILE A 74 3.28 -7.59 12.49
N MET A 75 2.15 -7.27 13.12
CA MET A 75 2.00 -7.29 14.58
C MET A 75 2.13 -8.70 15.16
N GLU A 76 1.77 -9.73 14.40
CA GLU A 76 1.94 -11.14 14.79
C GLU A 76 3.41 -11.57 14.94
N GLN A 77 4.37 -10.82 14.36
CA GLN A 77 5.79 -11.10 14.51
C GLN A 77 6.32 -10.76 15.92
N ARG A 78 5.59 -9.94 16.69
CA ARG A 78 5.94 -9.53 18.07
C ARG A 78 7.34 -8.92 18.21
N LEU A 79 7.86 -8.35 17.13
CA LEU A 79 9.09 -7.57 17.11
C LEU A 79 8.76 -6.07 17.23
N PRO A 80 9.65 -5.23 17.77
CA PRO A 80 9.57 -3.80 17.60
C PRO A 80 9.56 -3.43 16.11
N VAL A 81 8.62 -2.58 15.70
CA VAL A 81 8.39 -2.23 14.28
C VAL A 81 8.55 -0.73 14.05
N ALA A 82 9.27 -0.37 13.00
CA ALA A 82 9.16 0.93 12.35
C ALA A 82 8.37 0.77 11.04
N LEU A 83 7.18 1.38 10.97
CA LEU A 83 6.33 1.37 9.79
C LEU A 83 6.43 2.71 9.06
N CYS A 84 6.95 2.69 7.84
CA CYS A 84 6.94 3.81 6.91
C CYS A 84 5.68 3.71 6.06
N THR A 85 4.73 4.63 6.27
CA THR A 85 3.48 4.68 5.51
C THR A 85 3.70 5.06 4.05
N ILE A 86 2.65 4.94 3.26
CA ILE A 86 2.63 5.39 1.85
C ILE A 86 3.18 6.82 1.71
N TYR A 87 3.97 7.04 0.66
CA TYR A 87 4.56 8.33 0.32
C TYR A 87 3.55 9.24 -0.39
N ASP A 88 3.75 10.55 -0.30
CA ASP A 88 3.02 11.49 -1.14
C ASP A 88 3.47 11.34 -2.60
N GLY A 89 2.55 10.85 -3.44
CA GLY A 89 2.79 10.69 -4.86
C GLY A 89 3.10 12.02 -5.54
N ARG A 90 4.25 12.12 -6.20
CA ARG A 90 4.55 13.25 -7.09
C ARG A 90 3.93 12.99 -8.46
N PHE A 91 2.79 13.60 -8.69
CA PHE A 91 2.16 13.64 -10.01
C PHE A 91 2.55 14.94 -10.71
N PRO A 92 2.91 14.93 -12.00
CA PRO A 92 3.15 16.16 -12.75
C PRO A 92 1.89 17.03 -12.72
N ASP A 93 2.05 18.36 -12.60
CA ASP A 93 0.92 19.29 -12.71
C ASP A 93 0.34 19.14 -14.13
N PRO A 94 -0.97 18.94 -14.31
CA PRO A 94 -1.57 18.85 -15.65
C PRO A 94 -1.41 20.12 -16.50
N ARG A 95 -0.84 21.19 -15.95
CA ARG A 95 -0.50 22.45 -16.65
C ARG A 95 0.98 22.57 -17.05
N GLU A 96 1.81 21.57 -16.76
CA GLU A 96 3.20 21.45 -17.28
C GLU A 96 3.26 20.77 -18.66
#